data_AF-A0A7W5ABR1-F1
#
_entry.id   AF-A0A7W5ABR1-F1
#
_cell.length_a   1.000
_cell.length_b   1.000
_cell.length_c   1.000
_cell.angle_alpha   90.00
_cell.angle_beta   90.00
_cell.angle_gamma   90.00
#
_symmetry.space_group_name_H-M   'P 1'
#
loop_
_entity.id
_entity.type
_entity.pdbx_description
1 polymer ?
#
loop_
_entity_poly.entity_id
_entity_poly.type
_entity_poly.pdbx_seq_one_letter_code
_entity_poly.pdbx_strand_id
1 'polypeptide(L)'
;MIFAPEGAPPPSTMPDATPRPPLTGPRALLLSAIAVYLDRARLQEFREGVSELEIQKLAYFLQLAGAPFNLRFVRGTYGPYSDRIGQVLTALEGHYLTGLGDRSSRVTDLAPITPTTGTPESSADLLERHPEHRAQLSAVLDLVAGFEAPYSLELLATVHWASIQPPPTRDIGALSDRVSAWSLRKARLFTDAHIRLAAERLTKHRLLAEEKRRLTPDASAVCD
;
A
#
# COMPACT_ATOMS: atom_id res chain seq x y z
N MET A 1 -50.71 -13.42 -6.44
CA MET A 1 -49.62 -12.42 -6.57
C MET A 1 -48.32 -13.18 -6.40
N ILE A 2 -47.42 -13.09 -7.38
CA ILE A 2 -46.08 -13.66 -7.31
C ILE A 2 -45.16 -12.49 -6.95
N PHE A 3 -44.58 -12.50 -5.75
CA PHE A 3 -43.58 -11.50 -5.36
C PHE A 3 -42.22 -11.89 -5.94
N ALA A 4 -41.52 -10.92 -6.53
CA ALA A 4 -40.13 -11.07 -6.92
C ALA A 4 -39.25 -11.19 -5.66
N PRO A 5 -38.20 -12.02 -5.65
CA PRO A 5 -37.30 -12.11 -4.51
C PRO A 5 -36.61 -10.76 -4.31
N GLU A 6 -36.69 -10.23 -3.08
CA GLU A 6 -35.90 -9.08 -2.63
C GLU A 6 -34.41 -9.34 -2.92
N GLY A 7 -33.75 -8.33 -3.51
CA GLY A 7 -32.31 -8.38 -3.78
C GLY A 7 -31.51 -8.65 -2.51
N ALA A 8 -30.32 -9.23 -2.67
CA ALA A 8 -29.47 -9.60 -1.54
C ALA A 8 -29.25 -8.40 -0.59
N PRO A 9 -29.34 -8.61 0.74
CA PRO A 9 -29.19 -7.54 1.71
C PRO A 9 -27.80 -6.89 1.62
N PRO A 10 -27.68 -5.59 1.94
CA PRO A 10 -26.40 -4.88 1.91
C PRO A 10 -25.40 -5.54 2.87
N PRO A 11 -24.10 -5.59 2.53
CA PRO A 11 -23.08 -6.29 3.33
C PRO A 11 -23.04 -5.90 4.81
N SER A 12 -23.43 -4.66 5.14
CA SER A 12 -23.46 -4.13 6.50
C SER A 12 -24.51 -4.77 7.42
N THR A 13 -25.46 -5.57 6.90
CA THR A 13 -26.55 -6.15 7.70
C THR A 13 -26.46 -7.67 7.88
N MET A 14 -25.45 -8.34 7.32
CA MET A 14 -25.23 -9.77 7.57
C MET A 14 -24.47 -9.96 8.89
N PRO A 15 -25.03 -10.67 9.89
CA PRO A 15 -24.29 -11.03 11.09
C PRO A 15 -23.13 -11.94 10.69
N ASP A 16 -21.90 -11.46 10.88
CA ASP A 16 -20.71 -12.23 10.57
C ASP A 16 -20.55 -13.36 11.60
N ALA A 17 -20.98 -14.57 11.24
CA ALA A 17 -20.98 -15.74 12.12
C ALA A 17 -19.59 -16.38 12.27
N THR A 18 -18.54 -15.74 11.75
CA THR A 18 -17.16 -16.22 11.81
C THR A 18 -16.52 -15.92 13.17
N PRO A 19 -15.63 -16.78 13.68
CA PRO A 19 -14.93 -16.50 14.94
C PRO A 19 -14.00 -15.30 14.78
N ARG A 20 -14.03 -14.37 15.74
CA ARG A 20 -13.18 -13.18 15.74
C ARG A 20 -11.70 -13.58 15.66
N PRO A 21 -10.96 -13.17 14.62
CA PRO A 21 -9.57 -13.57 14.47
C PRO A 21 -8.70 -12.88 15.53
N PRO A 22 -7.59 -13.51 15.97
CA PRO A 22 -6.72 -12.89 16.96
C PRO A 22 -6.06 -11.61 16.42
N LEU A 23 -6.04 -10.56 17.23
CA LEU A 23 -5.29 -9.33 16.94
C LEU A 23 -3.81 -9.57 17.22
N THR A 24 -3.07 -10.03 16.22
CA THR A 24 -1.61 -10.21 16.29
C THR A 24 -0.89 -8.88 16.07
N GLY A 25 0.37 -8.77 16.49
CA GLY A 25 1.21 -7.57 16.26
C GLY A 25 1.19 -7.09 14.79
N PRO A 26 1.43 -7.97 13.80
CA PRO A 26 1.33 -7.61 12.39
C PRO A 26 -0.06 -7.14 11.95
N ARG A 27 -1.15 -7.72 12.48
CA ARG A 27 -2.52 -7.28 12.17
C ARG A 27 -2.80 -5.91 12.77
N ALA A 28 -2.39 -5.67 14.01
CA ALA A 28 -2.50 -4.34 14.62
C ALA A 28 -1.70 -3.30 13.85
N LEU A 29 -0.47 -3.61 13.42
CA LEU A 29 0.32 -2.72 12.58
C LEU A 29 -0.43 -2.32 11.30
N LEU A 30 -1.00 -3.29 10.58
CA LEU A 30 -1.78 -3.01 9.37
C LEU A 30 -3.02 -2.17 9.68
N LEU A 31 -3.78 -2.53 10.72
CA LEU A 31 -5.01 -1.83 11.11
C LEU A 31 -4.74 -0.39 11.55
N SER A 32 -3.68 -0.15 12.32
CA SER A 32 -3.28 1.20 12.71
C SER A 32 -2.75 2.01 11.53
N ALA A 33 -2.04 1.39 10.57
CA ALA A 33 -1.66 2.06 9.34
C ALA A 33 -2.90 2.50 8.53
N ILE A 34 -3.91 1.64 8.43
CA ILE A 34 -5.18 1.96 7.76
C ILE A 34 -5.89 3.11 8.48
N ALA A 35 -6.04 3.03 9.81
CA ALA A 35 -6.74 4.04 10.60
C ALA A 35 -6.06 5.41 10.51
N VAL A 36 -4.75 5.48 10.76
CA VAL A 36 -4.00 6.74 10.74
C VAL A 36 -3.90 7.32 9.32
N TYR A 37 -3.76 6.47 8.30
CA TYR A 37 -3.79 6.92 6.91
C TYR A 37 -5.15 7.51 6.54
N LEU A 38 -6.26 6.84 6.91
CA LEU A 38 -7.61 7.32 6.66
C LEU A 38 -7.87 8.67 7.32
N ASP A 39 -7.45 8.85 8.57
CA ASP A 39 -7.60 10.11 9.29
C ASP A 39 -6.81 11.24 8.65
N ARG A 40 -5.58 10.97 8.18
CA ARG A 40 -4.79 11.96 7.43
C ARG A 40 -5.42 12.29 6.08
N ALA A 41 -5.91 11.28 5.35
CA ALA A 41 -6.54 11.49 4.06
C ALA A 41 -7.84 12.32 4.17
N ARG A 42 -8.59 12.15 5.27
CA ARG A 42 -9.79 12.96 5.59
C ARG A 42 -9.50 14.45 5.82
N LEU A 43 -8.25 14.81 6.15
CA LEU A 43 -7.85 16.21 6.23
C LEU A 43 -7.71 16.88 4.85
N GLN A 44 -7.57 16.09 3.78
CA GLN A 44 -7.38 16.59 2.41
C GLN A 44 -8.70 16.59 1.62
N GLU A 45 -9.52 15.55 1.78
CA GLU A 45 -10.79 15.41 1.08
C GLU A 45 -11.79 14.56 1.89
N PHE A 46 -13.09 14.64 1.56
CA PHE A 46 -14.09 13.80 2.21
C PHE A 46 -13.88 12.33 1.83
N ARG A 47 -13.63 11.48 2.83
CA ARG A 47 -13.40 10.05 2.64
C ARG A 47 -14.16 9.21 3.65
N GLU A 48 -15.00 8.31 3.14
CA GLU A 48 -15.69 7.32 3.96
C GLU A 48 -14.69 6.26 4.47
N GLY A 49 -13.83 5.75 3.60
CA GLY A 49 -12.84 4.72 3.91
C GLY A 49 -11.64 4.70 2.97
N VAL A 50 -10.85 3.62 3.08
CA VAL A 50 -9.64 3.37 2.28
C VAL A 50 -9.92 2.22 1.32
N SER A 51 -9.45 2.30 0.08
CA SER A 51 -9.62 1.21 -0.88
C SER A 51 -8.67 0.04 -0.60
N GLU A 52 -9.03 -1.19 -1.01
CA GLU A 52 -8.09 -2.33 -0.95
C GLU A 52 -6.79 -2.01 -1.70
N LEU A 53 -6.90 -1.27 -2.81
CA LEU A 53 -5.73 -0.85 -3.56
C LEU A 53 -4.78 -0.02 -2.72
N GLU A 54 -5.24 0.94 -1.93
CA GLU A 54 -4.36 1.72 -1.05
C GLU A 54 -3.79 0.86 0.08
N ILE A 55 -4.59 -0.04 0.66
CA ILE A 55 -4.12 -0.99 1.69
C ILE A 55 -2.99 -1.86 1.17
N GLN A 56 -3.06 -2.32 -0.09
CA GLN A 56 -1.97 -3.06 -0.73
C GLN A 56 -0.65 -2.26 -0.76
N LYS A 57 -0.70 -0.93 -0.93
CA LYS A 57 0.51 -0.07 -0.96
C LYS A 57 1.01 0.22 0.44
N LEU A 58 0.11 0.44 1.40
CA LEU A 58 0.49 0.57 2.80
C LEU A 58 1.18 -0.71 3.29
N ALA A 59 0.60 -1.88 3.01
CA ALA A 59 1.21 -3.17 3.35
C ALA A 59 2.55 -3.40 2.65
N TYR A 60 2.68 -2.98 1.39
CA TYR A 60 3.95 -3.02 0.65
C TYR A 60 5.03 -2.21 1.35
N PHE A 61 4.75 -0.96 1.72
CA PHE A 61 5.72 -0.10 2.41
C PHE A 61 6.02 -0.55 3.83
N LEU A 62 5.03 -1.07 4.57
CA LEU A 62 5.25 -1.65 5.89
C LEU A 62 6.22 -2.84 5.82
N GLN A 63 6.07 -3.71 4.81
CA GLN A 63 7.00 -4.81 4.62
C GLN A 63 8.41 -4.32 4.26
N LEU A 64 8.52 -3.28 3.43
CA LEU A 64 9.82 -2.66 3.14
C LEU A 64 10.47 -2.03 4.38
N ALA A 65 9.67 -1.52 5.31
CA ALA A 65 10.13 -1.05 6.61
C ALA A 65 10.51 -2.20 7.57
N GLY A 66 10.33 -3.46 7.19
CA GLY A 66 10.71 -4.64 7.96
C GLY A 66 9.55 -5.32 8.70
N ALA A 67 8.29 -4.95 8.43
CA ALA A 67 7.14 -5.64 9.02
C ALA A 67 7.14 -7.13 8.61
N PRO A 68 6.95 -8.06 9.55
CA PRO A 68 7.11 -9.50 9.30
C PRO A 68 5.88 -10.13 8.62
N PHE A 69 5.39 -9.52 7.54
CA PHE A 69 4.19 -9.99 6.82
C PHE A 69 4.46 -11.21 5.93
N ASN A 70 5.71 -11.42 5.49
CA ASN A 70 6.09 -12.49 4.55
C ASN A 70 5.18 -12.55 3.31
N LEU A 71 4.87 -11.38 2.75
CA LEU A 71 4.05 -11.19 1.55
C LEU A 71 4.94 -11.28 0.33
N ARG A 72 4.46 -11.99 -0.69
CA ARG A 72 5.06 -11.96 -2.01
C ARG A 72 4.31 -10.93 -2.85
N PHE A 73 4.98 -9.82 -3.16
CA PHE A 73 4.44 -8.85 -4.09
C PHE A 73 4.82 -9.18 -5.53
N VAL A 74 3.91 -8.90 -6.45
CA VAL A 74 4.10 -9.00 -7.90
C VAL A 74 3.71 -7.67 -8.57
N ARG A 75 4.12 -7.50 -9.83
CA ARG A 75 3.75 -6.36 -10.67
C ARG A 75 2.26 -6.44 -11.04
N GLY A 76 1.40 -5.79 -10.27
CA GLY A 76 -0.05 -5.73 -10.52
C GLY A 76 -0.48 -4.56 -11.42
N THR A 77 -1.78 -4.50 -11.75
CA THR A 77 -2.35 -3.45 -12.62
C THR A 77 -2.17 -2.04 -12.02
N TYR A 78 -2.39 -1.92 -10.71
CA TYR A 78 -2.35 -0.65 -9.95
C TYR A 78 -1.10 -0.55 -9.07
N GLY A 79 0.03 -1.11 -9.50
CA GLY A 79 1.27 -1.14 -8.72
C GLY A 79 1.52 -2.50 -8.06
N PRO A 80 2.43 -2.58 -7.06
CA PRO A 80 2.72 -3.80 -6.32
C PRO A 80 1.45 -4.40 -5.70
N TYR A 81 1.27 -5.71 -5.87
CA TYR A 81 0.08 -6.41 -5.42
C TYR A 81 0.42 -7.76 -4.79
N SER A 82 -0.32 -8.15 -3.75
CA SER A 82 -0.22 -9.46 -3.10
C SER A 82 -1.62 -10.04 -2.86
N ASP A 83 -1.90 -11.23 -3.39
CA ASP A 83 -3.17 -11.94 -3.16
C ASP A 83 -3.44 -12.20 -1.67
N ARG A 84 -2.37 -12.36 -0.88
CA ARG A 84 -2.44 -12.68 0.54
C ARG A 84 -3.05 -11.53 1.35
N ILE A 85 -2.92 -10.28 0.89
CA ILE A 85 -3.58 -9.14 1.55
C ILE A 85 -5.09 -9.26 1.45
N GLY A 86 -5.64 -9.61 0.29
CA GLY A 86 -7.10 -9.80 0.15
C GLY A 86 -7.64 -10.88 1.11
N GLN A 87 -6.88 -11.96 1.33
CA GLN A 87 -7.23 -13.00 2.31
C GLN A 87 -7.18 -12.47 3.75
N VAL A 88 -6.17 -11.68 4.10
CA VAL A 88 -6.06 -11.05 5.42
C VAL A 88 -7.24 -10.10 5.65
N LEU A 89 -7.58 -9.26 4.68
CA LEU A 89 -8.71 -8.34 4.79
C LEU A 89 -10.04 -9.08 4.91
N THR A 90 -10.25 -10.14 4.14
CA THR A 90 -11.45 -11.00 4.28
C THR A 90 -11.56 -11.60 5.67
N ALA A 91 -10.44 -12.03 6.26
CA ALA A 91 -10.46 -12.56 7.62
C ALA A 91 -10.76 -11.49 8.69
N LEU A 92 -10.45 -10.22 8.41
CA LEU A 92 -10.66 -9.08 9.32
C LEU A 92 -12.04 -8.41 9.14
N GLU A 93 -12.71 -8.64 8.02
CA GLU A 93 -14.06 -8.15 7.72
C GLU A 93 -15.06 -8.60 8.81
N GLY A 94 -16.00 -7.73 9.16
CA GLY A 94 -17.01 -7.96 10.20
C GLY A 94 -16.48 -7.86 11.64
N HIS A 95 -15.16 -7.92 11.84
CA HIS A 95 -14.52 -7.91 13.16
C HIS A 95 -13.74 -6.64 13.43
N TYR A 96 -12.87 -6.28 12.50
CA TYR A 96 -11.96 -5.13 12.60
C TYR A 96 -12.14 -4.14 11.45
N LEU A 97 -12.62 -4.63 10.30
CA LEU A 97 -12.89 -3.85 9.12
C LEU A 97 -14.33 -4.10 8.65
N THR A 98 -14.89 -3.14 7.94
CA THR A 98 -16.14 -3.27 7.17
C THR A 98 -15.98 -2.66 5.78
N GLY A 99 -16.75 -3.14 4.82
CA GLY A 99 -16.84 -2.55 3.48
C GLY A 99 -16.16 -3.34 2.37
N LEU A 100 -15.63 -4.54 2.65
CA LEU A 100 -15.14 -5.44 1.60
C LEU A 100 -16.28 -5.98 0.71
N GLY A 101 -17.46 -6.21 1.30
CA GLY A 101 -18.60 -6.83 0.61
C GLY A 101 -18.34 -8.26 0.13
N ASP A 102 -19.12 -8.72 -0.85
CA ASP A 102 -19.01 -10.05 -1.49
C ASP A 102 -17.97 -10.11 -2.63
N ARG A 103 -17.13 -9.07 -2.75
CA ARG A 103 -16.19 -8.84 -3.87
C ARG A 103 -16.85 -8.73 -5.26
N SER A 104 -18.16 -8.50 -5.34
CA SER A 104 -18.84 -8.25 -6.63
C SER A 104 -18.59 -6.85 -7.18
N SER A 105 -18.21 -5.89 -6.32
CA SER A 105 -17.81 -4.55 -6.72
C SER A 105 -16.53 -4.59 -7.55
N ARG A 106 -16.46 -3.78 -8.62
CA ARG A 106 -15.27 -3.78 -9.46
C ARG A 106 -14.11 -3.18 -8.65
N VAL A 107 -12.89 -3.67 -8.87
CA VAL A 107 -11.67 -3.10 -8.26
C VAL A 107 -11.53 -1.59 -8.54
N THR A 108 -12.15 -1.09 -9.62
CA THR A 108 -12.21 0.33 -9.98
C THR A 108 -13.11 1.17 -9.09
N ASP A 109 -14.03 0.54 -8.35
CA ASP A 109 -15.05 1.24 -7.59
C ASP A 109 -14.52 1.70 -6.23
N LEU A 110 -13.25 1.38 -5.91
CA LEU A 110 -12.53 1.82 -4.70
C LEU A 110 -13.39 1.70 -3.43
N ALA A 111 -14.10 0.58 -3.31
CA ALA A 111 -15.06 0.35 -2.24
C ALA A 111 -14.44 0.73 -0.88
N PRO A 112 -15.11 1.59 -0.09
CA PRO A 112 -14.52 2.17 1.10
C PRO A 112 -14.44 1.11 2.20
N ILE A 113 -13.23 0.72 2.56
CA ILE A 113 -12.97 -0.15 3.72
C ILE A 113 -12.73 0.75 4.93
N THR A 114 -13.45 0.49 6.01
CA THR A 114 -13.43 1.29 7.23
C THR A 114 -13.06 0.44 8.44
N PRO A 115 -12.22 0.94 9.36
CA PRO A 115 -12.08 0.32 10.67
C PRO A 115 -13.40 0.33 11.44
N THR A 116 -13.72 -0.77 12.11
CA THR A 116 -14.86 -0.82 13.03
C THR A 116 -14.58 0.00 14.30
N THR A 117 -15.64 0.40 15.01
CA THR A 117 -15.53 1.09 16.30
C THR A 117 -14.66 0.29 17.28
N GLY A 118 -13.68 0.94 17.91
CA GLY A 118 -12.75 0.31 18.85
C GLY A 118 -11.52 -0.35 18.20
N THR A 119 -11.50 -0.51 16.88
CA THR A 119 -10.34 -1.07 16.16
C THR A 119 -9.13 -0.13 16.17
N PRO A 120 -9.27 1.18 15.89
CA PRO A 120 -8.14 2.11 16.01
C PRO A 120 -7.48 2.07 17.40
N GLU A 121 -8.29 2.10 18.46
CA GLU A 121 -7.83 2.10 19.85
C GLU A 121 -7.15 0.77 20.20
N SER A 122 -7.81 -0.36 19.95
CA SER A 122 -7.25 -1.68 20.30
C SER A 122 -5.98 -2.03 19.51
N SER A 123 -5.86 -1.57 18.26
CA SER A 123 -4.66 -1.76 17.46
C SER A 123 -3.50 -0.88 17.95
N ALA A 124 -3.78 0.39 18.30
CA ALA A 124 -2.80 1.28 18.90
C ALA A 124 -2.31 0.78 20.27
N ASP A 125 -3.20 0.32 21.14
CA ASP A 125 -2.86 -0.25 22.45
C ASP A 125 -1.97 -1.51 22.34
N LEU A 126 -2.19 -2.34 21.32
CA LEU A 126 -1.30 -3.46 21.06
C LEU A 126 0.09 -2.97 20.61
N LEU A 127 0.15 -1.97 19.73
CA LEU A 127 1.40 -1.40 19.21
C LEU A 127 2.27 -0.76 20.29
N GLU A 128 1.68 -0.25 21.37
CA GLU A 128 2.45 0.27 22.51
C GLU A 128 3.43 -0.76 23.09
N ARG A 129 3.09 -2.05 22.99
CA ARG A 129 3.94 -3.17 23.43
C ARG A 129 4.91 -3.68 22.36
N HIS A 130 4.91 -3.07 21.17
CA HIS A 130 5.69 -3.46 20.00
C HIS A 130 6.44 -2.24 19.41
N PRO A 131 7.52 -1.76 20.06
CA PRO A 131 8.28 -0.60 19.61
C PRO A 131 8.80 -0.73 18.16
N GLU A 132 9.13 -1.94 17.72
CA GLU A 132 9.54 -2.25 16.35
C GLU A 132 8.43 -1.91 15.34
N HIS A 133 7.19 -2.31 15.63
CA HIS A 133 6.06 -2.04 14.75
C HIS A 133 5.68 -0.56 14.78
N ARG A 134 5.84 0.14 15.92
CA ARG A 134 5.65 1.61 15.99
C ARG A 134 6.67 2.35 15.12
N ALA A 135 7.93 1.94 15.15
CA ALA A 135 8.96 2.53 14.30
C ALA A 135 8.65 2.30 12.81
N GLN A 136 8.19 1.11 12.44
CA GLN A 136 7.76 0.77 11.08
C GLN A 136 6.55 1.60 10.64
N LEU A 137 5.55 1.73 11.51
CA LEU A 137 4.37 2.57 11.26
C LEU A 137 4.78 4.02 11.02
N SER A 138 5.61 4.60 11.91
CA SER A 138 6.11 5.96 11.77
C SER A 138 6.87 6.14 10.46
N ALA A 139 7.79 5.24 10.12
CA ALA A 139 8.57 5.32 8.89
C ALA A 139 7.69 5.32 7.63
N VAL A 140 6.62 4.52 7.61
CA VAL A 140 5.67 4.48 6.49
C VAL A 140 4.78 5.71 6.46
N LEU A 141 4.25 6.14 7.60
CA LEU A 141 3.43 7.35 7.68
C LEU A 141 4.23 8.60 7.30
N ASP A 142 5.50 8.65 7.68
CA ASP A 142 6.41 9.69 7.25
C ASP A 142 6.73 9.57 5.77
N LEU A 143 6.87 8.37 5.21
CA LEU A 143 7.07 8.18 3.77
C LEU A 143 5.88 8.70 2.95
N VAL A 144 4.66 8.36 3.36
CA VAL A 144 3.44 8.70 2.60
C VAL A 144 2.87 10.08 2.92
N ALA A 145 3.49 10.86 3.81
CA ALA A 145 3.00 12.20 4.13
C ALA A 145 3.03 13.15 2.91
N GLY A 146 1.88 13.66 2.48
CA GLY A 146 1.71 14.38 1.21
C GLY A 146 1.44 13.47 -0.01
N PHE A 147 1.27 12.17 0.21
CA PHE A 147 0.90 11.16 -0.78
C PHE A 147 -0.34 10.36 -0.33
N GLU A 148 -1.25 10.96 0.45
CA GLU A 148 -2.44 10.31 1.03
C GLU A 148 -3.69 10.30 0.11
N ALA A 149 -3.49 10.39 -1.20
CA ALA A 149 -4.54 10.19 -2.19
C ALA A 149 -4.30 8.90 -2.98
N PRO A 150 -5.34 8.22 -3.48
CA PRO A 150 -5.17 6.96 -4.24
C PRO A 150 -4.16 7.09 -5.39
N TYR A 151 -4.20 8.21 -6.10
CA TYR A 151 -3.28 8.52 -7.19
C TYR A 151 -1.82 8.63 -6.75
N SER A 152 -1.55 9.44 -5.72
CA SER A 152 -0.19 9.73 -5.26
C SER A 152 0.43 8.53 -4.56
N LEU A 153 -0.36 7.77 -3.78
CA LEU A 153 0.10 6.52 -3.20
C LEU A 153 0.41 5.45 -4.26
N GLU A 154 -0.42 5.34 -5.30
CA GLU A 154 -0.14 4.46 -6.45
C GLU A 154 1.17 4.84 -7.15
N LEU A 155 1.37 6.14 -7.40
CA LEU A 155 2.60 6.67 -7.99
C LEU A 155 3.82 6.27 -7.16
N LEU A 156 3.81 6.55 -5.85
CA LEU A 156 4.94 6.29 -4.96
C LEU A 156 5.34 4.81 -4.97
N ALA A 157 4.36 3.90 -4.87
CA ALA A 157 4.62 2.47 -4.89
C ALA A 157 5.09 1.97 -6.27
N THR A 158 4.54 2.54 -7.35
CA THR A 158 4.92 2.21 -8.73
C THR A 158 6.36 2.61 -9.01
N VAL A 159 6.77 3.82 -8.63
CA VAL A 159 8.14 4.32 -8.82
C VAL A 159 9.13 3.50 -8.00
N HIS A 160 8.80 3.19 -6.73
CA HIS A 160 9.64 2.31 -5.92
C HIS A 160 9.83 0.95 -6.60
N TRP A 161 8.75 0.31 -7.04
CA TRP A 161 8.81 -0.97 -7.73
C TRP A 161 9.66 -0.91 -9.00
N ALA A 162 9.48 0.12 -9.83
CA ALA A 162 10.25 0.33 -11.05
C ALA A 162 11.76 0.48 -10.77
N SER A 163 12.12 1.14 -9.65
CA SER A 163 13.52 1.37 -9.26
C SER A 163 14.26 0.09 -8.91
N ILE A 164 13.58 -0.89 -8.31
CA ILE A 164 14.19 -2.14 -7.85
C ILE A 164 14.16 -3.26 -8.91
N GLN A 165 13.47 -3.06 -10.04
CA GLN A 165 13.48 -4.06 -11.11
C GLN A 165 14.89 -4.22 -11.69
N PRO A 166 15.36 -5.45 -11.98
CA PRO A 166 16.67 -5.66 -12.57
C PRO A 166 16.82 -5.01 -13.96
N PRO A 167 17.91 -4.28 -14.23
CA PRO A 167 18.91 -3.80 -13.26
C PRO A 167 18.35 -2.66 -12.41
N PRO A 168 18.59 -2.61 -11.08
CA PRO A 168 18.08 -1.51 -10.25
C PRO A 168 18.60 -0.16 -10.74
N THR A 169 17.78 0.90 -10.61
CA THR A 169 18.11 2.24 -11.12
C THR A 169 17.52 3.36 -10.27
N ARG A 170 18.24 4.49 -10.24
CA ARG A 170 17.78 5.78 -9.70
C ARG A 170 17.56 6.83 -10.77
N ASP A 171 17.95 6.52 -12.01
CA ASP A 171 17.86 7.46 -13.12
C ASP A 171 16.41 7.78 -13.44
N ILE A 172 16.07 9.07 -13.45
CA ILE A 172 14.69 9.52 -13.64
C ILE A 172 14.17 9.14 -15.03
N GLY A 173 15.00 9.22 -16.07
CA GLY A 173 14.61 8.81 -17.43
C GLY A 173 14.26 7.32 -17.50
N ALA A 174 15.14 6.47 -16.96
CA ALA A 174 14.90 5.03 -16.88
C ALA A 174 13.67 4.68 -16.02
N LEU A 175 13.40 5.42 -14.94
CA LEU A 175 12.19 5.26 -14.14
C LEU A 175 10.94 5.65 -14.96
N SER A 176 10.97 6.78 -15.66
CA SER A 176 9.90 7.23 -16.55
C SER A 176 9.58 6.20 -17.64
N ASP A 177 10.61 5.63 -18.28
CA ASP A 177 10.44 4.58 -19.29
C ASP A 177 9.79 3.33 -18.69
N ARG A 178 10.24 2.89 -17.52
CA ARG A 178 9.68 1.70 -16.83
C ARG A 178 8.25 1.89 -16.38
N VAL A 179 7.92 3.08 -15.86
CA VAL A 179 6.55 3.42 -15.45
C VAL A 179 5.63 3.49 -16.67
N SER A 180 6.09 4.10 -17.76
CA SER A 180 5.34 4.20 -19.01
C SER A 180 5.12 2.83 -19.66
N ALA A 181 6.14 1.98 -19.67
CA ALA A 181 6.05 0.59 -20.12
C ALA A 181 5.19 -0.29 -19.19
N TRP A 182 4.76 0.21 -18.03
CA TRP A 182 3.93 -0.56 -17.14
C TRP A 182 2.55 -0.84 -17.76
N SER A 183 1.91 0.21 -18.28
CA SER A 183 0.64 0.15 -19.01
C SER A 183 0.34 1.49 -19.67
N LEU A 184 -0.51 1.48 -20.70
CA LEU A 184 -1.02 2.71 -21.32
C LEU A 184 -1.69 3.65 -20.31
N ARG A 185 -2.36 3.11 -19.29
CA ARG A 185 -2.95 3.92 -18.20
C ARG A 185 -1.86 4.66 -17.43
N LYS A 186 -0.80 3.98 -17.01
CA LYS A 186 0.27 4.59 -16.21
C LYS A 186 1.07 5.61 -17.01
N ALA A 187 1.36 5.33 -18.28
CA ALA A 187 1.99 6.28 -19.21
C ALA A 187 1.20 7.60 -19.33
N ARG A 188 -0.14 7.54 -19.27
CA ARG A 188 -1.01 8.74 -19.31
C ARG A 188 -1.13 9.44 -17.96
N LEU A 189 -1.14 8.67 -16.87
CA LEU A 189 -1.39 9.19 -15.53
C LEU A 189 -0.15 9.82 -14.90
N PHE A 190 1.03 9.24 -15.07
CA PHE A 190 2.24 9.63 -14.35
C PHE A 190 3.20 10.37 -15.27
N THR A 191 3.30 11.68 -15.07
CA THR A 191 4.24 12.53 -15.81
C THR A 191 5.66 12.43 -15.22
N ASP A 192 6.67 12.82 -15.98
CA ASP A 192 8.06 12.87 -15.50
C ASP A 192 8.22 13.74 -14.25
N ALA A 193 7.46 14.84 -14.15
CA ALA A 193 7.45 15.70 -12.97
C ALA A 193 6.95 14.96 -11.72
N HIS A 194 5.87 14.19 -11.85
CA HIS A 194 5.34 13.37 -10.76
C HIS A 194 6.31 12.25 -10.37
N ILE A 195 6.91 11.59 -11.36
CA ILE A 195 7.89 10.52 -11.14
C ILE A 195 9.12 11.06 -10.42
N ARG A 196 9.61 12.24 -10.80
CA ARG A 196 10.70 12.93 -10.10
C ARG A 196 10.36 13.21 -8.64
N LEU A 197 9.19 13.78 -8.36
CA LEU A 197 8.75 14.07 -7.00
C LEU A 197 8.68 12.81 -6.13
N ALA A 198 8.14 11.71 -6.69
CA ALA A 198 8.12 10.43 -6.00
C ALA A 198 9.52 9.84 -5.78
N ALA A 199 10.43 9.96 -6.76
CA ALA A 199 11.81 9.49 -6.64
C ALA A 199 12.61 10.29 -5.60
N GLU A 200 12.39 11.60 -5.50
CA GLU A 200 12.95 12.46 -4.46
C GLU A 200 12.45 12.03 -3.07
N ARG A 201 11.14 11.76 -2.95
CA ARG A 201 10.55 11.23 -1.71
C ARG A 201 11.18 9.91 -1.30
N LEU A 202 11.27 8.95 -2.22
CA LEU A 202 11.88 7.64 -1.95
C LEU A 202 13.37 7.77 -1.62
N THR A 203 14.09 8.69 -2.26
CA THR A 203 15.49 8.98 -1.95
C THR A 203 15.65 9.51 -0.52
N LYS A 204 14.81 10.45 -0.09
CA LYS A 204 14.82 10.98 1.28
C LYS A 204 14.62 9.88 2.33
N HIS A 205 13.83 8.87 2.00
CA HIS A 205 13.55 7.71 2.87
C HIS A 205 14.48 6.52 2.62
N ARG A 206 15.54 6.67 1.80
CA ARG A 206 16.51 5.61 1.46
C ARG A 206 15.88 4.34 0.86
N LEU A 207 14.77 4.51 0.13
CA LEU A 207 14.05 3.43 -0.53
C LEU A 207 14.31 3.37 -2.04
N LEU A 208 14.94 4.38 -2.65
CA LEU A 208 15.33 4.29 -4.04
C LEU A 208 16.56 3.38 -4.19
N ALA A 209 16.54 2.47 -5.16
CA ALA A 209 17.57 1.45 -5.36
C ALA A 209 19.01 1.99 -5.22
N GLU A 210 19.90 1.21 -4.60
CA GLU A 210 21.31 1.58 -4.55
C GLU A 210 21.96 1.38 -5.91
N GLU A 211 22.60 2.43 -6.42
CA GLU A 211 23.47 2.30 -7.58
C GLU A 211 24.71 1.53 -7.14
N LYS A 212 24.91 0.31 -7.66
CA LYS A 212 26.21 -0.35 -7.55
C LYS A 212 27.20 0.55 -8.29
N ARG A 213 28.00 1.31 -7.54
CA ARG A 213 29.12 2.09 -8.04
C ARG A 213 29.91 1.16 -8.96
N ARG A 214 29.86 1.40 -10.28
CA ARG A 214 30.74 0.70 -11.22
C ARG A 214 32.14 1.08 -10.77
N LEU A 215 32.89 0.15 -10.16
CA LEU A 215 34.34 0.26 -10.19
C LEU A 215 34.69 0.16 -11.67
N THR A 216 34.93 1.31 -12.31
CA THR A 216 35.78 1.35 -13.49
C THR A 216 37.11 0.71 -13.06
N PRO A 217 37.60 -0.34 -13.75
CA PRO A 217 38.98 -0.72 -13.59
C PRO A 217 39.80 0.50 -14.01
N ASP A 218 40.68 0.93 -13.13
CA ASP A 218 41.66 1.97 -13.43
C ASP A 218 42.52 1.47 -14.60
N ALA A 219 42.26 2.03 -15.78
CA ALA A 219 43.09 1.85 -16.96
C ALA A 219 44.28 2.81 -16.86
N SER A 220 45.15 2.59 -15.87
CA SER A 220 46.46 3.23 -15.77
C SER A 220 47.47 2.32 -15.07
N ALA A 221 47.72 1.15 -15.67
CA ALA A 221 48.95 0.39 -15.46
C ALA A 221 49.41 -0.16 -16.83
N VAL A 222 49.80 0.75 -17.71
CA VAL A 222 50.57 0.48 -18.92
C VAL A 222 51.78 1.39 -18.84
N CYS A 223 52.98 0.79 -18.77
CA CYS A 223 54.33 1.39 -18.82
C CYS A 223 54.64 2.37 -17.67
N ASP A 224 55.61 2.12 -16.78
CA ASP A 224 57.00 1.72 -17.03
C ASP A 224 57.56 0.78 -15.95
#